data_AF-A0A1G6RJ00-F1
#
_entry.id   AF-A0A1G6RJ00-F1
#
_cell.length_a   1.000
_cell.length_b   1.000
_cell.length_c   1.000
_cell.angle_alpha   90.00
_cell.angle_beta   90.00
_cell.angle_gamma   90.00
#
_symmetry.space_group_name_H-M   'P 1'
#
loop_
_entity.id
_entity.type
_entity.pdbx_description
1 polymer ?
#
loop_
_entity_poly.entity_id
_entity_poly.type
_entity_poly.pdbx_seq_one_letter_code
_entity_poly.pdbx_strand_id
1 'polypeptide(L)'
;MSANQESLAAMRVALDQHLAGALPVADLVATWRGSASGLSLPPVFGQAMEELLRRMEMSAVFAQDSCSFSSTAVTDQLKRWLDKAATV
;
A
#
# COMPACT_ATOMS: atom_id res chain seq x y z
N MET A 1 -3.48 -13.50 -17.53
CA MET A 1 -3.03 -12.29 -16.81
C MET A 1 -1.79 -12.70 -16.03
N SER A 2 -0.76 -11.85 -15.95
CA SER A 2 0.47 -12.22 -15.24
C SER A 2 0.17 -12.25 -13.74
N ALA A 3 0.69 -13.23 -12.99
CA ALA A 3 0.47 -13.35 -11.54
C ALA A 3 0.79 -12.06 -10.75
N ASN A 4 1.77 -11.28 -11.25
CA ASN A 4 2.08 -9.95 -10.73
C ASN A 4 0.91 -8.98 -10.90
N GLN A 5 0.24 -8.96 -12.05
CA GLN A 5 -0.89 -8.06 -12.32
C GLN A 5 -2.10 -8.39 -11.44
N GLU A 6 -2.37 -9.67 -11.21
CA GLU A 6 -3.43 -10.11 -10.28
C GLU A 6 -3.14 -9.69 -8.84
N SER A 7 -1.89 -9.86 -8.40
CA SER A 7 -1.44 -9.44 -7.07
C SER A 7 -1.51 -7.92 -6.90
N LEU A 8 -1.07 -7.15 -7.90
CA LEU A 8 -1.14 -5.68 -7.90
C LEU A 8 -2.59 -5.17 -7.92
N ALA A 9 -3.48 -5.85 -8.66
CA ALA A 9 -4.90 -5.53 -8.67
C ALA A 9 -5.53 -5.76 -7.29
N ALA A 10 -5.24 -6.88 -6.63
CA ALA A 10 -5.71 -7.16 -5.27
C ALA A 10 -5.21 -6.11 -4.26
N MET A 11 -3.93 -5.72 -4.34
CA MET A 11 -3.37 -4.65 -3.51
C MET A 11 -4.07 -3.31 -3.73
N ARG A 12 -4.40 -2.96 -4.99
CA ARG A 12 -5.14 -1.74 -5.34
C ARG A 12 -6.54 -1.75 -4.72
N VAL A 13 -7.26 -2.87 -4.79
CA VAL A 13 -8.59 -3.01 -4.18
C VAL A 13 -8.52 -2.83 -2.67
N ALA A 14 -7.54 -3.44 -1.99
CA ALA A 14 -7.37 -3.26 -0.56
C ALA A 14 -7.10 -1.79 -0.18
N LEU A 15 -6.29 -1.08 -0.98
CA LEU A 15 -6.02 0.34 -0.77
C LEU A 15 -7.28 1.20 -0.93
N ASP A 16 -8.12 0.89 -1.91
CA ASP A 16 -9.39 1.59 -2.14
C ASP A 16 -10.38 1.35 -0.99
N GLN A 17 -10.47 0.11 -0.50
CA GLN A 17 -11.27 -0.23 0.69
C GLN A 17 -10.78 0.53 1.94
N HIS A 18 -9.47 0.70 2.10
CA HIS A 18 -8.91 1.50 3.19
C HIS A 18 -9.28 2.98 3.07
N LEU A 19 -9.18 3.54 1.87
CA LEU A 19 -9.61 4.91 1.58
C LEU A 19 -11.11 5.14 1.81
N ALA A 20 -11.93 4.12 1.54
CA ALA A 20 -13.36 4.14 1.82
C ALA A 20 -13.68 3.98 3.33
N GLY A 21 -12.67 3.76 4.19
CA GLY A 21 -12.85 3.49 5.61
C GLY A 21 -13.40 2.09 5.91
N ALA A 22 -13.45 1.20 4.90
CA ALA A 22 -13.96 -0.17 5.02
C ALA A 22 -12.87 -1.16 5.47
N LEU A 23 -11.59 -0.80 5.35
CA LEU A 23 -10.45 -1.63 5.74
C LEU A 23 -9.52 -0.83 6.68
N PRO A 24 -9.19 -1.33 7.88
CA PRO A 24 -8.21 -0.68 8.73
C PRO A 24 -6.78 -0.84 8.18
N VAL A 25 -5.88 0.06 8.57
CA VAL A 25 -4.48 0.07 8.08
C VAL A 25 -3.75 -1.25 8.34
N ALA A 26 -4.04 -1.92 9.47
CA ALA A 26 -3.38 -3.15 9.86
C ALA A 26 -3.68 -4.29 8.87
N ASP A 27 -4.95 -4.46 8.49
CA ASP A 27 -5.37 -5.45 7.51
C ASP A 27 -4.86 -5.12 6.10
N LEU A 28 -4.82 -3.84 5.73
CA LEU A 28 -4.20 -3.39 4.47
C LEU A 28 -2.72 -3.79 4.41
N VAL A 29 -1.95 -3.51 5.46
CA VAL A 29 -0.52 -3.82 5.55
C VAL A 29 -0.28 -5.33 5.50
N ALA A 30 -1.08 -6.11 6.23
CA ALA A 30 -1.00 -7.57 6.20
C ALA A 30 -1.26 -8.12 4.79
N THR A 31 -2.31 -7.62 4.12
CA THR A 31 -2.65 -7.99 2.74
C THR A 31 -1.51 -7.66 1.79
N TRP A 32 -0.95 -6.45 1.87
CA TRP A 32 0.15 -6.02 1.01
C TRP A 32 1.44 -6.82 1.24
N ARG A 33 1.83 -7.08 2.50
CA ARG A 33 3.01 -7.91 2.81
C ARG A 33 2.83 -9.35 2.30
N GLY A 34 1.62 -9.92 2.44
CA GLY A 34 1.31 -11.25 1.93
C GLY A 34 1.36 -11.33 0.40
N SER A 35 0.78 -10.36 -0.29
CA SER A 35 0.82 -10.30 -1.75
C SER A 35 2.21 -10.00 -2.30
N ALA A 36 3.05 -9.27 -1.56
CA ALA A 36 4.41 -8.93 -1.99
C ALA A 36 5.32 -10.15 -2.15
N SER A 37 5.11 -11.22 -1.37
CA SER A 37 5.86 -12.47 -1.50
C SER A 37 5.61 -13.17 -2.86
N GLY A 38 4.47 -12.90 -3.51
CA GLY A 38 4.13 -13.43 -4.83
C GLY A 38 4.60 -12.55 -5.99
N LEU A 39 5.10 -11.35 -5.72
CA LEU A 39 5.54 -10.41 -6.76
C LEU A 39 6.98 -10.72 -7.19
N SER A 40 7.16 -10.98 -8.49
CA SER A 40 8.49 -11.05 -9.11
C SER A 40 9.01 -9.65 -9.46
N LEU A 41 9.19 -8.79 -8.46
CA LEU A 41 9.67 -7.41 -8.62
C LEU A 41 11.11 -7.25 -8.12
N PRO A 42 11.87 -6.26 -8.62
CA PRO A 42 13.18 -5.93 -8.10
C PRO A 42 13.15 -5.60 -6.59
N PRO A 43 14.19 -5.94 -5.82
CA PRO A 43 14.20 -5.79 -4.36
C PRO A 43 13.96 -4.34 -3.88
N VAL A 44 14.32 -3.35 -4.70
CA VAL A 44 14.04 -1.93 -4.42
C VAL A 44 12.54 -1.62 -4.27
N PHE A 45 11.67 -2.34 -4.99
CA PHE A 45 10.22 -2.16 -4.88
C PHE A 45 9.72 -2.67 -3.53
N GLY A 46 10.22 -3.81 -3.05
CA GLY A 46 9.89 -4.33 -1.72
C GLY A 46 10.31 -3.36 -0.61
N GLN A 47 11.54 -2.83 -0.68
CA GLN A 47 12.03 -1.83 0.29
C GLN A 47 11.18 -0.55 0.28
N ALA A 48 10.86 -0.02 -0.91
CA ALA A 48 10.01 1.17 -1.02
C ALA A 48 8.59 0.93 -0.49
N MET A 49 8.02 -0.24 -0.78
CA MET A 49 6.70 -0.64 -0.30
C MET A 49 6.68 -0.73 1.23
N GLU A 50 7.66 -1.41 1.84
CA GLU A 50 7.73 -1.55 3.31
C GLU A 50 7.83 -0.20 4.02
N GLU A 51 8.64 0.72 3.50
CA GLU A 51 8.76 2.07 4.05
C GLU A 51 7.44 2.85 3.95
N LEU A 52 6.72 2.73 2.83
CA LEU A 52 5.40 3.36 2.66
C LEU A 52 4.35 2.78 3.62
N LEU A 53 4.32 1.46 3.79
CA LEU A 53 3.43 0.78 4.73
C LEU A 53 3.72 1.22 6.17
N ARG A 54 4.99 1.27 6.56
CA ARG A 54 5.40 1.72 7.90
C ARG A 54 4.98 3.17 8.18
N ARG A 55 5.11 4.06 7.19
CA ARG A 55 4.64 5.45 7.30
C ARG A 55 3.12 5.53 7.46
N MET A 56 2.37 4.65 6.80
CA MET A 56 0.92 4.58 6.96
C MET A 56 0.50 4.09 8.33
N GLU A 57 1.14 3.03 8.83
CA GLU A 57 0.91 2.51 10.19
C GLU A 57 1.14 3.62 11.22
N MET A 58 2.25 4.35 11.13
CA MET A 58 2.50 5.51 11.97
C MET A 58 1.44 6.60 11.78
N SER A 59 1.11 6.95 10.54
CA SER A 59 0.10 7.99 10.25
C SER A 59 -1.25 7.64 10.85
N ALA A 60 -1.66 6.37 10.85
CA ALA A 60 -2.91 5.91 11.46
C ALA A 60 -2.88 5.98 12.99
N VAL A 61 -1.74 5.69 13.62
CA VAL A 61 -1.54 5.84 15.07
C VAL A 61 -1.58 7.32 15.48
N PHE A 62 -0.99 8.21 14.68
CA PHE A 62 -0.94 9.65 14.95
C PHE A 62 -2.14 10.44 14.42
N ALA A 63 -2.99 9.86 13.57
CA ALA A 63 -4.18 10.50 13.00
C ALA A 63 -5.24 10.88 14.04
N GLN A 64 -5.11 10.42 15.29
CA GLN A 64 -5.98 10.82 16.39
C GLN A 64 -5.74 12.26 16.87
N ASP A 65 -4.58 12.87 16.59
CA ASP A 65 -4.18 14.16 17.19
C ASP A 65 -3.96 15.31 16.18
N SER A 66 -3.84 15.04 14.86
CA SER A 66 -3.53 16.12 13.91
C SER A 66 -3.99 15.86 12.46
N CYS A 67 -5.00 16.65 12.06
CA CYS A 67 -5.21 17.29 10.75
C CYS A 67 -4.67 16.56 9.49
N SER A 68 -5.57 15.87 8.76
CA SER A 68 -5.77 15.64 7.30
C SER A 68 -4.61 15.66 6.25
N PHE A 69 -3.42 16.16 6.56
CA PHE A 69 -2.39 16.48 5.57
C PHE A 69 -1.39 15.35 5.31
N SER A 70 -1.06 14.52 6.32
CA SER A 70 -0.02 13.48 6.16
C SER A 70 -0.53 12.15 5.60
N SER A 71 -1.76 11.73 5.91
CA SER A 71 -2.27 10.41 5.47
C SER A 71 -2.49 10.34 3.95
N THR A 72 -3.03 11.40 3.34
CA THR A 72 -3.30 11.45 1.89
C THR A 72 -2.03 11.34 1.06
N ALA A 73 -0.92 11.95 1.52
CA ALA A 73 0.37 11.90 0.84
C ALA A 73 0.94 10.47 0.78
N VAL A 74 0.80 9.70 1.86
CA VAL A 74 1.25 8.29 1.92
C VAL A 74 0.43 7.42 0.97
N THR A 75 -0.90 7.56 0.99
CA THR A 75 -1.77 6.81 0.06
C THR A 75 -1.47 7.14 -1.40
N ASP A 76 -1.21 8.41 -1.72
CA ASP A 76 -0.86 8.84 -3.06
C ASP A 76 0.49 8.28 -3.53
N GLN A 77 1.48 8.16 -2.62
CA GLN A 77 2.73 7.45 -2.90
C GLN A 77 2.52 5.94 -3.16
N LEU A 78 1.62 5.28 -2.44
CA LEU A 78 1.28 3.87 -2.67
C LEU A 78 0.58 3.65 -4.01
N LYS A 79 -0.32 4.57 -4.40
CA LYS A 79 -0.92 4.55 -5.74
C LYS A 79 0.15 4.60 -6.81
N ARG A 80 1.08 5.56 -6.72
CA ARG A 80 2.23 5.65 -7.64
C ARG A 80 3.11 4.41 -7.65
N TRP A 81 3.34 3.80 -6.49
CA TRP A 81 4.11 2.56 -6.40
C TRP A 81 3.43 1.42 -7.18
N LEU A 82 2.10 1.26 -7.04
CA LEU A 82 1.32 0.26 -7.79
C LEU A 82 1.39 0.50 -9.29
N ASP A 83 1.20 1.75 -9.73
CA ASP A 83 1.31 2.12 -11.14
C ASP A 83 2.69 1.79 -11.69
N LYS A 84 3.75 2.09 -10.94
CA LYS A 84 5.12 1.78 -11.35
C LYS A 84 5.38 0.28 -11.38
N ALA A 85 4.95 -0.46 -10.38
CA ALA A 85 5.08 -1.91 -10.31
C ALA A 85 4.31 -2.63 -11.44
N ALA A 86 3.21 -2.05 -11.91
CA ALA A 86 2.45 -2.57 -13.05
C ALA A 86 3.13 -2.36 -14.41
N THR A 87 4.09 -1.44 -14.49
CA THR A 87 4.89 -1.15 -15.71
C THR A 87 6.22 -1.91 -15.79
N VAL A 88 6.59 -2.62 -14.72
CA VAL A 88 7.79 -3.48 -14.65
C VAL A 88 7.45 -4.87 -15.16
#